data_AF-A0A551ZFL7-F1
#
_entry.id   AF-A0A551ZFL7-F1
#
_cell.length_a   1.000
_cell.length_b   1.000
_cell.length_c   1.000
_cell.angle_alpha   90.00
_cell.angle_beta   90.00
_cell.angle_gamma   90.00
#
_symmetry.space_group_name_H-M   'P 1'
#
loop_
_entity.id
_entity.type
_entity.pdbx_description
1 polymer ?
#
loop_
_entity_poly.entity_id
_entity_poly.type
_entity_poly.pdbx_seq_one_letter_code
_entity_poly.pdbx_strand_id
1 'polypeptide(L)'
;MSYIILHLPISSRSGGILGQKVAKCKEKLTFPSAAFVNSQLFKPKFGLYRFLMVIIVVLFLISTYLITFHLAKMSDPYIKEVLSRQGNVSRGYEIFQINCAACHGQFADGIVGPSLEDVSRRKSRISLIEQVISGKTPPMPKFQPDSQAMADLLVYLENLSKN
;
A
#
# COMPACT_ATOMS: atom_id res chain seq x y z
N MET A 1 16.04 41.78 9.59
CA MET A 1 15.42 42.20 8.31
C MET A 1 14.50 41.08 7.87
N SER A 2 13.20 41.18 7.65
CA SER A 2 12.16 42.18 7.89
C SER A 2 10.84 41.39 7.76
N TYR A 3 9.89 41.60 8.68
CA TYR A 3 8.54 41.03 8.62
C TYR A 3 7.70 41.77 7.58
N ILE A 4 6.83 41.06 6.85
CA ILE A 4 5.69 41.67 6.13
C ILE A 4 4.43 40.90 6.49
N ILE A 5 3.62 41.52 7.35
CA ILE A 5 2.23 41.18 7.66
C ILE A 5 1.35 41.95 6.67
N LEU A 6 0.50 41.26 5.91
CA LEU A 6 -0.55 41.87 5.10
C LEU A 6 -1.90 41.69 5.82
N HIS A 7 -2.33 42.75 6.48
CA HIS A 7 -3.70 42.93 6.98
C HIS A 7 -4.64 43.23 5.80
N LEU A 8 -5.77 42.52 5.71
CA LEU A 8 -6.94 42.99 4.93
C LEU A 8 -7.83 43.89 5.81
N PRO A 9 -8.44 44.94 5.22
CA PRO A 9 -9.20 45.94 5.95
C PRO A 9 -10.62 45.46 6.28
N ILE A 10 -11.03 45.81 7.50
CA ILE A 10 -12.36 45.69 8.08
C ILE A 10 -13.24 46.80 7.49
N SER A 11 -14.30 46.44 6.75
CA SER A 11 -15.32 47.38 6.29
C SER A 11 -16.34 47.64 7.40
N SER A 12 -16.14 48.73 8.12
CA SER A 12 -17.12 49.38 8.98
C SER A 12 -18.15 50.14 8.14
N ARG A 13 -19.45 49.89 8.35
CA ARG A 13 -20.52 50.77 7.85
C ARG A 13 -21.42 51.19 9.01
N SER A 14 -21.34 52.48 9.32
CA SER A 14 -22.22 53.21 10.23
C SER A 14 -23.46 53.75 9.48
N GLY A 15 -24.46 54.15 10.26
CA GLY A 15 -25.68 54.84 9.81
C GLY A 15 -26.91 53.95 9.92
N GLY A 16 -28.01 54.31 10.54
CA GLY A 16 -28.46 55.60 11.05
C GLY A 16 -29.97 55.47 11.25
N ILE A 17 -30.42 55.70 12.49
CA ILE A 17 -31.69 56.28 12.93
C ILE A 17 -32.79 56.43 11.85
N LEU A 18 -33.90 55.68 12.00
CA LEU A 18 -35.24 56.25 11.85
C LEU A 18 -36.28 55.33 12.50
N GLY A 19 -37.00 55.86 13.51
CA GLY A 19 -38.12 55.18 14.13
C GLY A 19 -39.24 54.95 13.12
N GLN A 20 -39.75 53.72 13.07
CA GLN A 20 -40.98 53.41 12.38
C GLN A 20 -41.91 52.65 13.32
N LYS A 21 -43.10 53.23 13.49
CA LYS A 21 -44.19 52.81 14.35
C LYS A 21 -44.51 51.32 14.16
N VAL A 22 -44.60 50.60 15.27
CA VAL A 22 -45.13 49.24 15.33
C VAL A 22 -46.63 49.29 15.03
N ALA A 23 -46.99 49.10 13.77
CA ALA A 23 -48.38 48.88 13.36
C ALA A 23 -48.77 47.44 13.74
N LYS A 24 -49.79 47.35 14.59
CA LYS A 24 -50.39 46.13 15.10
C LYS A 24 -51.12 45.40 13.96
N CYS A 25 -50.49 44.38 13.39
CA CYS A 25 -51.15 43.45 12.47
C CYS A 25 -51.76 42.30 13.28
N LYS A 26 -53.07 42.34 13.51
CA LYS A 26 -53.85 41.25 14.10
C LYS A 26 -54.57 40.57 12.94
N GLU A 27 -53.89 39.68 12.23
CA GLU A 27 -54.49 38.93 11.14
C GLU A 27 -54.50 37.43 11.45
N LYS A 28 -55.70 36.89 11.34
CA LYS A 28 -56.09 35.53 11.68
C LYS A 28 -55.76 34.65 10.46
N LEU A 29 -54.53 34.15 10.36
CA LEU A 29 -54.18 33.16 9.34
C LEU A 29 -54.42 31.74 9.86
N THR A 30 -55.49 31.14 9.37
CA THR A 30 -55.67 29.68 9.33
C THR A 30 -54.74 29.09 8.27
N PHE A 31 -53.69 28.39 8.70
CA PHE A 31 -52.80 27.62 7.83
C PHE A 31 -53.47 26.29 7.44
N PRO A 32 -53.61 25.94 6.14
CA PRO A 32 -53.99 24.59 5.75
C PRO A 32 -52.77 23.67 5.89
N SER A 33 -53.02 22.53 6.53
CA SER A 33 -52.25 21.28 6.49
C SER A 33 -50.75 21.40 6.19
N ALA A 34 -49.95 21.32 7.24
CA ALA A 34 -48.63 20.72 7.15
C ALA A 34 -48.78 19.37 6.42
N ALA A 35 -48.35 19.33 5.16
CA ALA A 35 -48.00 18.08 4.50
C ALA A 35 -46.90 17.47 5.37
N PHE A 36 -47.35 16.56 6.23
CA PHE A 36 -46.56 15.68 7.06
C PHE A 36 -45.49 15.04 6.17
N VAL A 37 -44.30 15.64 6.15
CA VAL A 37 -43.11 14.98 5.63
C VAL A 37 -42.98 13.72 6.47
N ASN A 38 -43.40 12.61 5.88
CA ASN A 38 -43.53 11.34 6.55
C ASN A 38 -42.13 10.84 6.90
N SER A 39 -41.68 11.15 8.11
CA SER A 39 -40.41 10.70 8.70
C SER A 39 -40.41 9.21 9.05
N GLN A 40 -41.46 8.46 8.70
CA GLN A 40 -41.61 7.04 9.05
C GLN A 40 -40.76 6.11 8.17
N LEU A 41 -40.04 6.61 7.16
CA LEU A 41 -39.19 5.78 6.31
C LEU A 41 -37.78 5.53 6.89
N PHE A 42 -37.36 6.28 7.91
CA PHE A 42 -36.06 6.08 8.58
C PHE A 42 -36.28 5.90 10.08
N LYS A 43 -36.92 4.79 10.47
CA LYS A 43 -36.83 4.29 11.84
C LYS A 43 -35.62 3.36 11.90
N PRO A 44 -34.40 3.86 12.21
CA PRO A 44 -33.26 2.99 12.37
C PRO A 44 -33.61 2.01 13.49
N LYS A 45 -33.69 0.71 13.18
CA LYS A 45 -33.79 -0.32 14.20
C LYS A 45 -32.47 -0.26 14.97
N PHE A 46 -32.46 0.50 16.08
CA PHE A 46 -31.27 0.82 16.87
C PHE A 46 -30.49 -0.46 17.27
N GLY A 47 -31.19 -1.58 17.43
CA GLY A 47 -30.58 -2.91 17.61
C GLY A 47 -29.78 -3.39 16.39
N LEU A 48 -30.30 -3.26 15.17
CA LEU A 48 -29.61 -3.71 13.95
C LEU A 48 -28.35 -2.89 13.68
N TYR A 49 -28.40 -1.58 13.86
CA TYR A 49 -27.24 -0.71 13.68
C TYR A 49 -26.13 -1.01 14.71
N ARG A 50 -26.51 -1.36 15.94
CA ARG A 50 -25.56 -1.84 16.96
C ARG A 50 -24.86 -3.13 16.54
N PHE A 51 -25.60 -4.11 16.03
CA PHE A 51 -24.99 -5.35 15.52
C PHE A 51 -24.09 -5.11 14.31
N LEU A 52 -24.53 -4.27 13.37
CA LEU A 52 -23.74 -3.91 12.18
C LEU A 52 -22.42 -3.22 12.58
N MET A 53 -22.47 -2.31 13.56
CA MET A 53 -21.28 -1.62 14.06
C MET A 53 -20.29 -2.59 14.74
N VAL A 54 -20.78 -3.53 15.55
CA VAL A 54 -19.93 -4.55 16.16
C VAL A 54 -19.26 -5.43 15.08
N ILE A 55 -20.02 -5.86 14.08
CA ILE A 55 -19.48 -6.66 12.97
C ILE A 55 -18.40 -5.89 12.21
N ILE A 56 -18.63 -4.61 11.89
CA ILE A 56 -17.65 -3.77 11.20
C ILE A 56 -16.36 -3.64 12.03
N VAL A 57 -16.47 -3.40 13.34
CA VAL A 57 -15.31 -3.29 14.23
C VAL A 57 -14.53 -4.61 14.27
N VAL A 58 -15.23 -5.75 14.42
CA VAL A 58 -14.57 -7.06 14.44
C VAL A 58 -13.88 -7.35 13.11
N LEU A 59 -14.53 -7.09 11.97
CA LEU A 59 -13.92 -7.27 10.65
C LEU A 59 -12.69 -6.37 10.47
N PHE A 60 -12.74 -5.14 10.96
CA PHE A 60 -11.61 -4.21 10.90
C PHE A 60 -10.44 -4.70 11.77
N LEU A 61 -10.71 -5.21 12.97
CA LEU A 61 -9.69 -5.82 13.84
C LEU A 61 -9.07 -7.07 13.21
N ILE A 62 -9.88 -7.93 12.59
CA ILE A 62 -9.38 -9.12 11.88
C ILE A 62 -8.53 -8.69 10.68
N SER A 63 -8.99 -7.74 9.88
CA SER A 63 -8.25 -7.24 8.71
C SER A 63 -6.91 -6.64 9.12
N THR A 64 -6.88 -5.76 10.12
CA THR A 64 -5.64 -5.15 10.63
C THR A 64 -4.70 -6.20 11.24
N TYR A 65 -5.22 -7.20 11.95
CA TYR A 65 -4.44 -8.32 12.46
C TYR A 65 -3.81 -9.14 11.34
N LEU A 66 -4.60 -9.54 10.33
CA LEU A 66 -4.10 -10.30 9.18
C LEU A 66 -3.06 -9.51 8.39
N ILE A 67 -3.30 -8.22 8.16
CA ILE A 67 -2.34 -7.32 7.49
C ILE A 67 -1.04 -7.26 8.29
N THR A 68 -1.11 -7.02 9.60
CA THR A 68 0.08 -6.95 10.47
C THR A 68 0.86 -8.26 10.45
N PHE A 69 0.17 -9.40 10.52
CA PHE A 69 0.80 -10.71 10.45
C PHE A 69 1.46 -10.98 9.09
N HIS A 70 0.80 -10.62 7.98
CA HIS A 70 1.37 -10.72 6.64
C HIS A 70 2.61 -9.82 6.47
N LEU A 71 2.57 -8.57 6.94
CA LEU A 71 3.71 -7.66 6.87
C LEU A 71 4.88 -8.12 7.73
N ALA A 72 4.61 -8.67 8.92
CA ALA A 72 5.65 -9.21 9.79
C ALA A 72 6.40 -10.38 9.12
N LYS A 73 5.67 -11.25 8.40
CA LYS A 73 6.27 -12.39 7.68
C LYS A 73 7.07 -11.97 6.44
N MET A 74 6.72 -10.85 5.82
CA MET A 74 7.46 -10.25 4.69
C MET A 74 8.75 -9.53 5.12
N SER A 75 8.97 -9.33 6.43
CA SER A 75 10.12 -8.61 6.97
C SER A 75 11.27 -9.56 7.32
N ASP A 76 11.64 -10.47 6.39
CA ASP A 76 12.82 -11.30 6.59
C ASP A 76 14.07 -10.39 6.64
N PRO A 77 14.81 -10.36 7.77
CA PRO A 77 15.99 -9.50 7.90
C PRO A 77 17.04 -9.78 6.83
N TYR A 78 17.14 -11.02 6.34
CA TYR A 78 18.05 -11.39 5.26
C TYR A 78 17.68 -10.70 3.95
N ILE A 79 16.40 -10.74 3.54
CA ILE A 79 15.94 -10.09 2.29
C ILE A 79 16.19 -8.59 2.37
N LYS A 80 15.90 -7.96 3.52
CA LYS A 80 16.17 -6.54 3.72
C LYS A 80 17.66 -6.23 3.59
N GLU A 81 18.52 -7.06 4.15
CA GLU A 81 19.97 -6.90 4.04
C GLU A 81 20.43 -7.02 2.59
N VAL A 82 20.08 -8.10 1.90
CA VAL A 82 20.39 -8.34 0.48
C VAL A 82 20.01 -7.14 -0.38
N LEU A 83 18.77 -6.64 -0.24
CA LEU A 83 18.26 -5.52 -1.02
C LEU A 83 18.94 -4.18 -0.70
N SER A 84 19.60 -4.07 0.45
CA SER A 84 20.37 -2.89 0.85
C SER A 84 21.84 -2.93 0.38
N ARG A 85 22.32 -4.09 -0.09
CA ARG A 85 23.69 -4.23 -0.59
C ARG A 85 23.79 -3.75 -2.04
N GLN A 86 24.95 -3.19 -2.37
CA GLN A 86 25.31 -2.90 -3.76
C GLN A 86 25.93 -4.16 -4.37
N GLY A 87 25.27 -4.73 -5.37
CA GLY A 87 25.77 -5.93 -6.06
C GLY A 87 26.83 -5.61 -7.13
N ASN A 88 27.65 -6.61 -7.43
CA ASN A 88 28.67 -6.62 -8.48
C ASN A 88 28.37 -7.71 -9.53
N VAL A 89 28.21 -7.31 -10.80
CA VAL A 89 27.87 -8.22 -11.92
C VAL A 89 28.91 -9.33 -12.10
N SER A 90 30.20 -9.01 -12.03
CA SER A 90 31.28 -9.98 -12.26
C SER A 90 31.31 -11.05 -11.17
N ARG A 91 31.13 -10.67 -9.91
CA ARG A 91 31.00 -11.64 -8.80
C ARG A 91 29.73 -12.47 -8.92
N GLY A 92 28.62 -11.85 -9.32
CA GLY A 92 27.36 -12.54 -9.56
C GLY A 92 27.47 -13.61 -10.66
N TYR A 93 28.22 -13.31 -11.72
CA TYR A 93 28.55 -14.27 -12.77
C TYR A 93 29.32 -15.46 -12.21
N GLU A 94 30.40 -15.24 -11.44
CA GLU A 94 31.16 -16.34 -10.83
C GLU A 94 30.30 -17.25 -9.94
N ILE A 95 29.46 -16.63 -9.10
CA ILE A 95 28.51 -17.36 -8.24
C ILE A 95 27.55 -18.21 -9.09
N PHE A 96 27.01 -17.63 -10.17
CA PHE A 96 26.12 -18.32 -11.09
C PHE A 96 26.81 -19.51 -11.78
N GLN A 97 28.04 -19.32 -12.26
CA GLN A 97 28.80 -20.39 -12.92
C GLN A 97 29.06 -21.57 -11.99
N ILE A 98 29.38 -21.30 -10.73
CA ILE A 98 29.70 -22.34 -9.74
C ILE A 98 28.45 -23.09 -9.28
N ASN A 99 27.34 -22.39 -9.05
CA ASN A 99 26.19 -22.94 -8.32
C ASN A 99 24.96 -23.22 -9.19
N CYS A 100 24.82 -22.55 -10.34
CA CYS A 100 23.56 -22.51 -11.10
C CYS A 100 23.71 -23.03 -12.53
N ALA A 101 24.85 -22.75 -13.18
CA ALA A 101 25.07 -23.05 -14.60
C ALA A 101 24.98 -24.54 -14.94
N ALA A 102 25.34 -25.43 -14.00
CA ALA A 102 25.24 -26.88 -14.22
C ALA A 102 23.82 -27.34 -14.59
N CYS A 103 22.78 -26.66 -14.09
CA CYS A 103 21.39 -26.96 -14.41
C CYS A 103 20.76 -25.94 -15.37
N HIS A 104 21.13 -24.67 -15.25
CA HIS A 104 20.53 -23.57 -16.02
C HIS A 104 21.32 -23.16 -17.26
N GLY A 105 22.41 -23.86 -17.59
CA GLY A 105 23.26 -23.55 -18.74
C GLY A 105 24.29 -22.47 -18.44
N GLN A 106 25.45 -22.55 -19.13
CA GLN A 106 26.54 -21.58 -18.99
C GLN A 106 26.15 -20.17 -19.50
N PHE A 107 25.13 -20.09 -20.35
CA PHE A 107 24.56 -18.86 -20.86
C PHE A 107 23.18 -18.56 -20.28
N ALA A 108 22.78 -19.26 -19.22
CA ALA A 108 21.44 -19.16 -18.63
C ALA A 108 20.28 -19.58 -19.57
N ASP A 109 20.59 -20.36 -20.61
CA ASP A 109 19.68 -20.84 -21.66
C ASP A 109 18.87 -22.09 -21.26
N GLY A 110 19.22 -22.72 -20.14
CA GLY A 110 18.52 -23.89 -19.58
C GLY A 110 19.02 -25.22 -20.12
N ILE A 111 19.14 -26.22 -19.23
CA ILE A 111 19.51 -27.59 -19.59
C ILE A 111 18.58 -28.57 -18.86
N VAL A 112 18.72 -28.61 -17.53
CA VAL A 112 17.88 -29.38 -16.61
C VAL A 112 16.86 -28.45 -15.97
N GLY A 113 17.32 -27.28 -15.54
CA GLY A 113 16.49 -26.17 -15.10
C GLY A 113 16.03 -25.31 -16.29
N PRO A 114 14.95 -24.53 -16.12
CA PRO A 114 14.47 -23.63 -17.16
C PRO A 114 15.49 -22.53 -17.50
N SER A 115 15.34 -21.93 -18.67
CA SER A 115 16.07 -20.71 -19.03
C SER A 115 15.82 -19.59 -18.00
N LEU A 116 16.91 -18.91 -17.64
CA LEU A 116 16.92 -17.73 -16.76
C LEU A 116 17.19 -16.44 -17.52
N GLU A 117 17.28 -16.48 -18.86
CA GLU A 117 17.19 -15.28 -19.70
C GLU A 117 15.93 -14.51 -19.34
N ASP A 118 16.00 -13.19 -19.25
CA ASP A 118 14.86 -12.33 -18.90
C ASP A 118 14.17 -12.65 -17.55
N VAL A 119 14.79 -13.45 -16.66
CA VAL A 119 14.11 -13.87 -15.41
C VAL A 119 13.74 -12.68 -14.54
N SER A 120 14.53 -11.61 -14.58
CA SER A 120 14.30 -10.38 -13.82
C SER A 120 13.12 -9.56 -14.34
N ARG A 121 12.65 -9.83 -15.57
CA ARG A 121 11.38 -9.28 -16.09
C ARG A 121 10.18 -10.10 -15.63
N ARG A 122 10.36 -11.39 -15.35
CA ARG A 122 9.29 -12.33 -14.94
C ARG A 122 9.12 -12.43 -13.43
N LYS A 123 10.18 -12.16 -12.66
CA LYS A 123 10.21 -12.29 -11.20
C LYS A 123 10.82 -11.06 -10.56
N SER A 124 10.25 -10.62 -9.44
CA SER A 124 10.85 -9.59 -8.61
C SER A 124 12.11 -10.11 -7.91
N ARG A 125 13.02 -9.20 -7.50
CA ARG A 125 14.19 -9.58 -6.69
C ARG A 125 13.82 -10.41 -5.46
N ILE A 126 12.74 -10.04 -4.76
CA ILE A 126 12.25 -10.77 -3.59
C ILE A 126 11.87 -12.20 -3.98
N SER A 127 11.10 -12.38 -5.06
CA SER A 127 10.71 -13.71 -5.54
C SER A 127 11.92 -14.54 -5.98
N LEU A 128 12.95 -13.92 -6.55
CA LEU A 128 14.21 -14.59 -6.89
C LEU A 128 14.96 -15.04 -5.64
N ILE A 129 15.09 -14.19 -4.63
CA ILE A 129 15.73 -14.56 -3.35
C ILE A 129 15.00 -15.76 -2.74
N GLU A 130 13.68 -15.68 -2.61
CA GLU A 130 12.85 -16.77 -2.09
C GLU A 130 12.99 -18.06 -2.90
N GLN A 131 13.02 -17.96 -4.23
CA GLN A 131 13.20 -19.11 -5.12
C GLN A 131 14.53 -19.82 -4.83
N VAL A 132 15.62 -19.07 -4.66
CA VAL A 132 16.96 -19.60 -4.41
C VAL A 132 17.10 -20.22 -3.01
N ILE A 133 16.49 -19.60 -1.99
CA ILE A 133 16.66 -20.04 -0.59
C ILE A 133 15.58 -21.00 -0.08
N SER A 134 14.46 -21.17 -0.80
CA SER A 134 13.33 -21.95 -0.28
C SER A 134 13.54 -23.46 -0.35
N GLY A 135 14.23 -23.96 -1.39
CA GLY A 135 14.34 -25.40 -1.67
C GLY A 135 13.02 -26.08 -2.01
N LYS A 136 11.98 -25.32 -2.39
CA LYS A 136 10.61 -25.85 -2.62
C LYS A 136 10.37 -26.38 -4.04
N THR A 137 11.36 -26.34 -4.92
CA THR A 137 11.22 -26.72 -6.34
C THR A 137 12.20 -27.84 -6.75
N PRO A 138 12.00 -29.09 -6.31
CA PRO A 138 12.85 -30.21 -6.73
C PRO A 138 12.89 -30.37 -8.27
N PRO A 139 14.04 -30.72 -8.87
CA PRO A 139 15.30 -31.12 -8.24
C PRO A 139 16.20 -29.95 -7.81
N MET A 140 15.78 -28.68 -7.93
CA MET A 140 16.58 -27.52 -7.56
C MET A 140 16.89 -27.55 -6.05
N PRO A 141 18.16 -27.57 -5.64
CA PRO A 141 18.53 -27.64 -4.24
C PRO A 141 18.27 -26.30 -3.53
N LYS A 142 18.28 -26.33 -2.19
CA LYS A 142 18.27 -25.12 -1.38
C LYS A 142 19.68 -24.52 -1.34
N PHE A 143 19.81 -23.25 -1.73
CA PHE A 143 21.06 -22.50 -1.56
C PHE A 143 20.97 -21.56 -0.35
N GLN A 144 22.12 -21.22 0.22
CA GLN A 144 22.23 -20.30 1.37
C GLN A 144 23.41 -19.32 1.18
N PRO A 145 23.41 -18.49 0.13
CA PRO A 145 24.45 -17.47 -0.04
C PRO A 145 24.32 -16.41 1.06
N ASP A 146 25.43 -15.81 1.46
CA ASP A 146 25.41 -14.63 2.31
C ASP A 146 24.72 -13.44 1.61
N SER A 147 24.47 -12.36 2.36
CA SER A 147 23.70 -11.22 1.87
C SER A 147 24.36 -10.51 0.68
N GLN A 148 25.69 -10.42 0.65
CA GLN A 148 26.43 -9.77 -0.43
C GLN A 148 26.48 -10.67 -1.66
N ALA A 149 26.75 -11.97 -1.49
CA ALA A 149 26.76 -12.94 -2.59
C ALA A 149 25.39 -13.01 -3.30
N MET A 150 24.30 -12.98 -2.54
CA MET A 150 22.96 -12.93 -3.15
C MET A 150 22.73 -11.62 -3.91
N ALA A 151 23.19 -10.47 -3.39
CA ALA A 151 23.05 -9.19 -4.09
C ALA A 151 23.86 -9.15 -5.40
N ASP A 152 25.07 -9.70 -5.39
CA ASP A 152 25.91 -9.88 -6.58
C ASP A 152 25.20 -10.76 -7.61
N LEU A 153 24.64 -11.90 -7.18
CA LEU A 153 23.87 -12.81 -8.05
C LEU A 153 22.65 -12.14 -8.67
N LEU A 154 21.85 -11.39 -7.89
CA LEU A 154 20.68 -10.68 -8.40
C LEU A 154 21.04 -9.68 -9.49
N VAL A 155 22.12 -8.91 -9.30
CA VAL A 155 22.60 -7.93 -10.27
C VAL A 155 23.04 -8.61 -11.57
N TYR A 156 23.67 -9.79 -11.50
CA TYR A 156 23.97 -10.59 -12.68
C TYR A 156 22.69 -11.07 -13.40
N LEU A 157 21.71 -11.61 -12.67
CA LEU A 157 20.43 -12.03 -13.25
C LEU A 157 19.63 -10.88 -13.88
N GLU A 158 19.78 -9.65 -13.36
CA GLU A 158 19.23 -8.45 -13.98
C GLU A 158 19.94 -8.08 -15.29
N ASN A 159 21.25 -8.32 -15.36
CA ASN A 159 22.05 -8.05 -16.56
C ASN A 159 21.69 -9.01 -17.71
N LEU A 160 21.29 -10.25 -17.40
CA LEU A 160 20.78 -11.20 -18.40
C LEU A 160 19.53 -10.72 -19.15
N SER A 161 18.81 -9.73 -18.61
CA SER A 161 17.59 -9.18 -19.24
C SER A 161 17.84 -7.90 -20.05
N LYS A 162 19.09 -7.41 -20.10
CA LYS A 162 19.45 -6.14 -20.77
C LYS A 162 20.14 -6.35 -22.13
N ASN A 163 20.52 -7.59 -22.45
CA ASN A 163 21.10 -8.00 -23.72
C ASN A 163 20.02 -8.60 -24.62
#